data_AF-A0A848CRG4-F1
#
_entry.id   AF-A0A848CRG4-F1
#
_cell.length_a   1.000
_cell.length_b   1.000
_cell.length_c   1.000
_cell.angle_alpha   90.00
_cell.angle_beta   90.00
_cell.angle_gamma   90.00
#
_symmetry.space_group_name_H-M   'P 1'
#
loop_
_entity.id
_entity.type
_entity.pdbx_description
1 polymer ?
#
loop_
_entity_poly.entity_id
_entity_poly.type
_entity_poly.pdbx_seq_one_letter_code
_entity_poly.pdbx_strand_id
1 'polypeptide(L)'
;MNGSKRSKATHYSEKPLVKWNATDFGRYLADEHERILGIPYVTRSIAAERKLIKLMAEEYGPQTVKTFIDRFLAEYRPTTQYPGTTFFFAYSYVRERLLPQILAEQKRKQAASLAEETVNGGMSADELEAWL
;
A
#
# COMPACT_ATOMS: atom_id res chain seq x y z
N MET A 1 33.90 0.80 25.33
CA MET A 1 33.00 0.01 24.45
C MET A 1 31.62 0.63 24.53
N ASN A 2 31.21 1.47 23.57
CA ASN A 2 29.89 2.11 23.60
C ASN A 2 28.83 1.12 23.09
N GLY A 3 28.12 0.49 24.02
CA GLY A 3 26.95 -0.32 23.72
C GLY A 3 25.78 0.58 23.31
N SER A 4 25.60 0.79 22.01
CA SER A 4 24.40 1.43 21.47
C SER A 4 23.20 0.52 21.75
N LYS A 5 22.33 0.91 22.71
CA LYS A 5 21.03 0.28 22.93
C LYS A 5 20.19 0.46 21.67
N ARG A 6 20.14 -0.57 20.81
CA ARG A 6 19.14 -0.62 19.73
C ARG A 6 17.77 -0.76 20.36
N SER A 7 16.92 0.26 20.22
CA SER A 7 15.51 0.16 20.60
C SER A 7 14.83 -0.97 19.82
N LYS A 8 13.86 -1.64 20.46
CA LYS A 8 13.04 -2.66 19.78
C LYS A 8 12.33 -1.97 18.60
N ALA A 9 12.53 -2.49 17.39
CA ALA A 9 11.88 -1.93 16.22
C ALA A 9 10.35 -2.13 16.33
N THR A 10 9.61 -1.03 16.39
CA THR A 10 8.14 -0.99 16.35
C THR A 10 7.61 -1.80 15.17
N HIS A 11 6.58 -2.61 15.42
CA HIS A 11 5.95 -3.40 14.36
C HIS A 11 5.25 -2.48 13.35
N TYR A 12 5.14 -2.87 12.08
CA TYR A 12 4.53 -1.99 11.07
C TYR A 12 3.05 -1.72 11.38
N SER A 13 2.35 -2.70 11.95
CA SER A 13 0.92 -2.60 12.29
C SER A 13 0.62 -1.57 13.38
N GLU A 14 1.62 -1.18 14.17
CA GLU A 14 1.51 -0.16 15.21
C GLU A 14 1.70 1.26 14.65
N LYS A 15 2.06 1.39 13.38
CA LYS A 15 2.33 2.67 12.71
C LYS A 15 1.19 3.01 11.76
N PRO A 16 0.79 4.29 11.65
CA PRO A 16 -0.10 4.71 10.59
C PRO A 16 0.58 4.47 9.22
N LEU A 17 -0.20 4.06 8.23
CA LEU A 17 0.31 3.65 6.91
C LEU A 17 1.20 4.70 6.25
N VAL A 18 0.91 5.99 6.47
CA VAL A 18 1.71 7.12 5.97
C VAL A 18 3.14 7.17 6.50
N LYS A 19 3.46 6.42 7.58
CA LYS A 19 4.80 6.30 8.16
C LYS A 19 5.51 5.00 7.80
N TRP A 20 4.89 4.14 6.99
CA TRP A 20 5.51 2.89 6.57
C TRP A 20 6.65 3.17 5.60
N ASN A 21 7.80 2.55 5.85
CA ASN A 21 8.92 2.54 4.93
C ASN A 21 9.02 1.20 4.18
N ALA A 22 10.01 1.05 3.29
CA ALA A 22 10.18 -0.16 2.50
C ALA A 22 10.39 -1.44 3.34
N THR A 23 10.93 -1.33 4.55
CA THR A 23 11.05 -2.47 5.48
C THR A 23 9.69 -2.84 6.07
N ASP A 24 8.87 -1.85 6.42
CA ASP A 24 7.51 -2.07 6.92
C ASP A 24 6.64 -2.75 5.85
N PHE A 25 6.67 -2.26 4.60
CA PHE A 25 6.00 -2.91 3.47
C PHE A 25 6.52 -4.31 3.16
N GLY A 26 7.83 -4.53 3.25
CA GLY A 26 8.41 -5.87 3.04
C GLY A 26 7.95 -6.88 4.10
N ARG A 27 7.79 -6.45 5.36
CA ARG A 27 7.20 -7.28 6.43
C ARG A 27 5.72 -7.52 6.19
N TYR A 28 4.98 -6.48 5.86
CA TYR A 28 3.56 -6.59 5.51
C TYR A 28 3.32 -7.59 4.37
N LEU A 29 4.10 -7.50 3.30
CA LEU A 29 4.05 -8.45 2.18
C LEU A 29 4.35 -9.88 2.65
N ALA A 30 5.36 -10.07 3.51
CA ALA A 30 5.70 -11.40 4.00
C ALA A 30 4.56 -12.02 4.82
N ASP A 31 3.99 -11.26 5.76
CA ASP A 31 2.88 -11.70 6.59
C ASP A 31 1.64 -12.02 5.74
N GLU A 32 1.32 -11.15 4.78
CA GLU A 32 0.13 -11.31 3.94
C GLU A 32 0.29 -12.47 2.93
N HIS A 33 1.49 -12.67 2.40
CA HIS A 33 1.81 -13.82 1.57
C HIS A 33 1.65 -15.13 2.35
N GLU A 34 2.18 -15.20 3.57
CA GLU A 34 2.03 -16.39 4.41
C GLU A 34 0.57 -16.62 4.81
N ARG A 35 -0.17 -15.56 5.13
CA ARG A 35 -1.61 -15.63 5.44
C ARG A 35 -2.45 -16.15 4.27
N ILE A 36 -2.17 -15.70 3.04
CA ILE A 36 -2.96 -16.06 1.84
C ILE A 36 -2.53 -17.40 1.26
N LEU A 37 -1.22 -17.68 1.18
CA LEU A 37 -0.68 -18.85 0.48
C LEU A 37 -0.30 -20.00 1.41
N GLY A 38 -0.27 -19.77 2.73
CA GLY A 38 0.09 -20.78 3.73
C GLY A 38 1.56 -21.19 3.69
N ILE A 39 2.41 -20.41 3.01
CA ILE A 39 3.85 -20.69 2.87
C ILE A 39 4.71 -19.46 3.22
N PRO A 40 5.91 -19.67 3.79
CA PRO A 40 6.81 -18.56 4.10
C PRO A 40 7.17 -17.74 2.86
N TYR A 41 7.22 -16.42 3.01
CA TYR A 41 7.68 -15.52 1.96
C TYR A 41 9.19 -15.65 1.76
N VAL A 42 9.61 -15.97 0.53
CA VAL A 42 11.02 -16.09 0.15
C VAL A 42 11.28 -15.28 -1.11
N THR A 43 12.32 -14.44 -1.07
CA THR A 43 12.78 -13.66 -2.22
C THR A 43 14.29 -13.83 -2.41
N ARG A 44 14.76 -13.69 -3.66
CA ARG A 44 16.18 -13.80 -4.00
C ARG A 44 17.01 -12.65 -3.41
N SER A 45 16.43 -11.45 -3.29
CA SER A 45 17.14 -10.28 -2.76
C SER A 45 16.18 -9.31 -2.08
N ILE A 46 16.17 -9.36 -0.75
CA ILE A 46 15.41 -8.42 0.10
C ILE A 46 15.83 -6.97 -0.18
N ALA A 47 17.12 -6.73 -0.45
CA ALA A 47 17.63 -5.40 -0.74
C ALA A 47 17.09 -4.85 -2.07
N ALA A 48 16.99 -5.68 -3.11
CA ALA A 48 16.42 -5.28 -4.39
C ALA A 48 14.93 -4.96 -4.25
N GLU A 49 14.16 -5.82 -3.57
CA GLU A 49 12.74 -5.57 -3.35
C GLU A 49 12.49 -4.29 -2.56
N ARG A 50 13.25 -4.05 -1.49
CA ARG A 50 13.13 -2.80 -0.72
C ARG A 50 13.38 -1.57 -1.58
N LYS A 51 14.28 -1.62 -2.56
CA LYS A 51 14.50 -0.52 -3.51
C LYS A 51 13.28 -0.30 -4.41
N LEU A 52 12.70 -1.38 -4.94
CA LEU A 52 11.49 -1.29 -5.78
C LEU A 52 10.27 -0.79 -5.01
N ILE A 53 10.07 -1.29 -3.79
CA ILE A 53 9.02 -0.83 -2.88
C ILE A 53 9.21 0.66 -2.58
N LYS A 54 10.44 1.08 -2.27
CA LYS A 54 10.76 2.49 -2.01
C LYS A 54 10.42 3.36 -3.22
N LEU A 55 10.85 2.96 -4.43
CA LEU A 55 10.55 3.68 -5.66
C LEU A 55 9.04 3.84 -5.87
N MET A 56 8.27 2.75 -5.73
CA MET A 56 6.81 2.81 -5.87
C MET A 56 6.15 3.68 -4.79
N ALA A 57 6.65 3.66 -3.56
CA ALA A 57 6.15 4.49 -2.48
C ALA A 57 6.46 5.98 -2.70
N GLU A 58 7.64 6.31 -3.24
CA GLU A 58 8.02 7.68 -3.59
C GLU A 58 7.20 8.22 -4.76
N GLU A 59 6.88 7.37 -5.74
CA GLU A 59 6.15 7.78 -6.94
C GLU A 59 4.63 7.86 -6.73
N TYR A 60 4.04 6.90 -6.00
CA TYR A 60 2.58 6.76 -5.90
C TYR A 60 2.04 6.81 -4.46
N GLY A 61 2.91 6.92 -3.47
CA GLY A 61 2.53 6.98 -2.07
C GLY A 61 2.25 5.62 -1.41
N PRO A 62 2.23 5.58 -0.06
CA PRO A 62 2.15 4.34 0.71
C PRO A 62 0.80 3.61 0.57
N GLN A 63 -0.30 4.35 0.40
CA GLN A 63 -1.63 3.76 0.17
C GLN A 63 -1.67 2.93 -1.12
N THR A 64 -1.02 3.42 -2.18
CA THR A 64 -0.96 2.74 -3.47
C THR A 64 -0.13 1.47 -3.38
N VAL A 65 1.02 1.52 -2.71
CA VAL A 65 1.86 0.33 -2.49
C VAL A 65 1.11 -0.76 -1.73
N LYS A 66 0.42 -0.40 -0.63
CA LYS A 66 -0.39 -1.37 0.12
C LYS A 66 -1.48 -1.98 -0.75
N THR A 67 -2.24 -1.14 -1.46
CA THR A 67 -3.34 -1.60 -2.34
C THR A 67 -2.82 -2.49 -3.47
N PHE A 68 -1.65 -2.18 -4.03
CA PHE A 68 -0.99 -3.00 -5.03
C PHE A 68 -0.63 -4.38 -4.49
N ILE A 69 -0.02 -4.44 -3.29
CA ILE A 69 0.31 -5.69 -2.60
C ILE A 69 -0.95 -6.54 -2.40
N ASP A 70 -1.99 -5.95 -1.82
CA ASP A 70 -3.26 -6.64 -1.52
C ASP A 70 -3.86 -7.26 -2.77
N ARG A 71 -3.89 -6.49 -3.88
CA ARG A 71 -4.49 -6.96 -5.14
C ARG A 71 -3.68 -8.05 -5.81
N PHE A 72 -2.36 -7.88 -5.95
CA PHE A 72 -1.59 -8.89 -6.68
C PHE A 72 -1.57 -10.22 -5.93
N LEU A 73 -1.53 -10.21 -4.59
CA LEU A 73 -1.61 -11.43 -3.80
C LEU A 73 -2.99 -12.10 -3.93
N ALA A 74 -4.07 -11.31 -3.90
CA ALA A 74 -5.43 -11.83 -4.07
C ALA A 74 -5.68 -12.43 -5.47
N GLU A 75 -5.07 -11.86 -6.51
CA GLU A 75 -5.14 -12.37 -7.88
C GLU A 75 -4.20 -13.54 -8.16
N TYR A 76 -3.17 -13.72 -7.33
CA TYR A 76 -2.19 -14.77 -7.55
C TYR A 76 -2.84 -16.17 -7.48
N ARG A 77 -2.45 -17.04 -8.41
CA ARG A 77 -2.90 -18.42 -8.48
C ARG A 77 -1.68 -19.33 -8.40
N PRO A 78 -1.38 -19.89 -7.22
CA PRO A 78 -0.26 -20.80 -7.04
C PRO A 78 -0.35 -22.01 -7.96
N THR A 79 0.80 -22.47 -8.41
CA THR A 79 0.96 -23.72 -9.16
C THR A 79 2.04 -24.57 -8.50
N THR A 80 2.16 -25.85 -8.87
CA THR A 80 3.22 -26.71 -8.33
C THR A 80 4.62 -26.15 -8.61
N GLN A 81 4.82 -25.52 -9.76
CA GLN A 81 6.11 -24.92 -10.13
C GLN A 81 6.34 -23.56 -9.44
N TYR A 82 5.28 -22.81 -9.20
CA TYR A 82 5.30 -21.49 -8.60
C TYR A 82 4.31 -21.44 -7.44
N PRO A 83 4.68 -21.98 -6.27
CA PRO A 83 3.79 -22.01 -5.11
C PRO A 83 3.70 -20.64 -4.41
N GLY A 84 4.69 -19.76 -4.61
CA GLY A 84 4.77 -18.43 -4.03
C GLY A 84 5.17 -17.36 -5.05
N THR A 85 5.02 -16.10 -4.64
CA THR A 85 5.29 -14.93 -5.49
C THR A 85 6.13 -13.91 -4.74
N THR A 86 6.73 -12.97 -5.47
CA THR A 86 7.65 -11.97 -4.94
C THR A 86 7.24 -10.58 -5.37
N PHE A 87 7.63 -9.54 -4.61
CA PHE A 87 7.40 -8.16 -5.03
C PHE A 87 8.09 -7.86 -6.36
N PHE A 88 9.27 -8.44 -6.58
CA PHE A 88 9.97 -8.29 -7.86
C PHE A 88 9.12 -8.79 -9.03
N PHE A 89 8.53 -9.99 -8.92
CA PHE A 89 7.62 -10.54 -9.94
C PHE A 89 6.42 -9.61 -10.16
N ALA A 90 5.77 -9.18 -9.07
CA ALA A 90 4.63 -8.29 -9.16
C ALA A 90 4.99 -6.95 -9.85
N TYR A 91 6.12 -6.35 -9.46
CA TYR A 91 6.60 -5.09 -10.01
C TYR A 91 6.93 -5.20 -11.51
N SER A 92 7.55 -6.30 -11.94
CA SER A 92 7.97 -6.51 -13.32
C SER A 92 6.83 -6.91 -14.26
N TYR A 93 5.90 -7.74 -13.80
CA TYR A 93 4.92 -8.38 -14.71
C TYR A 93 3.46 -8.03 -14.42
N VAL A 94 3.14 -7.62 -13.19
CA VAL A 94 1.75 -7.35 -12.78
C VAL A 94 1.45 -5.85 -12.71
N ARG A 95 2.47 -5.03 -12.43
CA ARG A 95 2.35 -3.58 -12.21
C ARG A 95 1.62 -2.85 -13.33
N GLU A 96 2.01 -3.06 -14.58
CA GLU A 96 1.43 -2.33 -15.73
C GLU A 96 -0.07 -2.55 -15.88
N ARG A 97 -0.56 -3.73 -15.47
CA ARG A 97 -1.99 -4.05 -15.49
C ARG A 97 -2.74 -3.46 -14.30
N LEU A 98 -2.22 -3.62 -13.09
CA LEU A 98 -2.94 -3.27 -11.86
C LEU A 98 -2.83 -1.80 -11.47
N LEU A 99 -1.66 -1.20 -11.67
CA LEU A 99 -1.40 0.14 -11.18
C LEU A 99 -2.34 1.21 -11.79
N PRO A 100 -2.62 1.22 -13.11
CA PRO A 100 -3.57 2.18 -13.67
C PRO A 100 -4.98 2.04 -13.09
N GLN A 101 -5.42 0.81 -12.80
CA GLN A 101 -6.73 0.54 -12.21
C GLN A 101 -6.81 1.08 -10.77
N ILE A 102 -5.78 0.83 -9.97
CA ILE A 102 -5.67 1.33 -8.60
C ILE A 102 -5.71 2.85 -8.57
N LEU A 103 -4.91 3.51 -9.42
CA LEU A 103 -4.85 4.97 -9.49
C LEU A 103 -6.19 5.57 -9.95
N ALA A 104 -6.84 4.97 -10.94
CA ALA A 104 -8.15 5.41 -11.40
C ALA A 104 -9.22 5.28 -10.31
N GLU A 105 -9.21 4.18 -9.55
CA GLU A 105 -10.12 3.99 -8.41
C GLU A 105 -9.86 4.98 -7.28
N GLN A 106 -8.60 5.22 -6.92
CA GLN A 106 -8.24 6.19 -5.89
C GLN A 106 -8.68 7.60 -6.30
N LYS A 107 -8.46 7.98 -7.57
CA LYS A 107 -8.93 9.27 -8.09
C LYS A 107 -10.46 9.40 -8.03
N ARG A 108 -11.20 8.33 -8.36
CA ARG A 108 -12.67 8.32 -8.22
C ARG A 108 -13.12 8.50 -6.78
N LYS A 109 -12.47 7.80 -5.83
CA LYS A 109 -12.78 7.93 -4.39
C LYS A 109 -12.50 9.33 -3.84
N GLN A 110 -11.37 9.93 -4.24
CA GLN A 110 -11.03 11.31 -3.86
C GLN A 110 -12.02 12.33 -4.43
N ALA A 111 -12.46 12.16 -5.68
CA ALA A 111 -13.46 13.04 -6.26
C ALA A 111 -14.83 12.92 -5.55
N ALA A 112 -15.22 11.70 -5.18
CA ALA A 112 -16.45 11.46 -4.44
C ALA A 112 -16.40 12.07 -3.03
N SER A 113 -15.29 11.90 -2.29
CA SER A 113 -15.15 12.49 -0.95
C SER A 113 -15.17 14.01 -0.98
N LEU A 114 -14.53 14.63 -1.98
CA LEU A 114 -14.57 16.09 -2.15
C LEU A 114 -15.99 16.59 -2.48
N ALA A 115 -16.73 15.86 -3.33
CA ALA A 115 -18.11 16.18 -3.64
C ALA A 115 -19.00 16.10 -2.37
N GLU A 116 -18.85 15.05 -1.56
CA GLU A 116 -19.56 14.91 -0.28
C GLU A 116 -19.22 16.04 0.72
N GLU A 117 -17.95 16.45 0.81
CA GLU A 117 -17.55 17.60 1.64
C GLU A 117 -18.17 18.90 1.15
N THR A 118 -18.23 19.14 -0.18
CA THR A 118 -18.86 20.35 -0.73
C THR A 118 -20.37 20.38 -0.53
N VAL A 119 -21.05 19.23 -0.52
CA VAL A 119 -22.50 19.14 -0.30
C VAL A 119 -22.85 19.26 1.19
N ASN A 120 -22.02 18.73 2.08
CA ASN A 120 -22.24 18.81 3.53
C ASN A 120 -21.74 20.13 4.17
N GLY A 121 -20.90 20.90 3.48
CA GLY A 121 -20.51 22.26 3.88
C GLY A 121 -21.58 23.32 3.58
N GLY A 122 -22.85 22.99 3.84
CA GLY A 122 -24.01 23.82 3.48
C GLY A 122 -23.91 25.26 3.99
N MET A 123 -24.37 26.20 3.16
CA MET A 123 -24.51 27.64 3.42
C MET A 123 -24.83 27.92 4.88
N SER A 124 -24.07 28.83 5.49
CA SER A 124 -24.39 29.26 6.85
C SER A 124 -25.78 29.90 6.89
N ALA A 125 -26.45 29.85 8.04
CA ALA A 125 -27.75 30.50 8.23
C ALA A 125 -27.71 32.00 7.84
N ASP A 126 -26.55 32.64 8.03
CA ASP A 126 -26.31 34.03 7.64
C ASP A 126 -26.30 34.25 6.11
N GLU A 127 -25.84 33.27 5.32
CA GLU A 127 -25.91 33.34 3.85
C GLU A 127 -27.34 33.16 3.31
N LEU A 128 -28.21 32.46 4.05
CA LEU A 128 -29.62 32.29 3.68
C LEU A 128 -30.45 33.56 3.94
N GLU A 129 -30.13 34.32 4.99
CA GLU A 129 -30.80 35.61 5.27
C GLU A 129 -30.45 36.69 4.24
N ALA A 130 -29.26 36.64 3.64
CA ALA A 130 -28.85 37.62 2.63
C ALA A 130 -29.62 37.52 1.29
N TRP A 131 -30.40 36.46 1.10
CA TRP A 131 -31.21 36.20 -0.11
C TRP A 131 -32.73 36.38 0.09
N LEU A 132 -33.17 36.70 1.31
CA LEU A 132 -34.56 36.96 1.69
C LEU A 132 -34.83 38.46 1.82
#